data_AF-A0A8H3ST84-F1
#
_entry.id   AF-A0A8H3ST84-F1
#
_cell.length_a   1.000
_cell.length_b   1.000
_cell.length_c   1.000
_cell.angle_alpha   90.00
_cell.angle_beta   90.00
_cell.angle_gamma   90.00
#
_symmetry.space_group_name_H-M   'P 1'
#
loop_
_entity.id
_entity.type
_entity.pdbx_description
1 polymer ?
#
loop_
_entity_poly.entity_id
_entity_poly.type
_entity_poly.pdbx_seq_one_letter_code
_entity_poly.pdbx_strand_id
1 'polypeptide(L)'
;MELVQKEHDRLSKKIKAGQGIKNVQSTIDLLQSARDAIAADPSQASITLAKLQNPVKSSFDSINDSLKETHSGLNKYSKSLDKLFKDRPLPSTEHDVLSSQEHLINRAIAMHLLREGQFSVASEFLNEMAQKKAIKKQQEGDIGAIDDAASLLDLDEVPPGEVRQQFHTMYHILHELKENNNLLPAIQWSRENKEALEARGSNLEFELCRLQFVWLFYGGQHQQGPSPGGRQAALEYGRREFHTFLPRYLREVQQLMGAMAFCPNLRDSPYNHIFNNPSAWSDVAHSFTREFCSLLGLSADSPLYVAATAGAIALPTLLKLQTIMKAKRTEWTTENELPVEIPLPPSYLFHSIFVCPVSKEQTTDENPPMMMPCGHVIAEESLKRLCKGSRFKCPYCPSESHPREARKVFL
;
A
#
# COMPACT_ATOMS: atom_id res chain seq x y z
N MET A 1 19.64 -11.68 -2.31
CA MET A 1 18.78 -10.70 -1.62
C MET A 1 19.44 -10.14 -0.36
N GLU A 2 19.83 -10.97 0.62
CA GLU A 2 20.44 -10.48 1.88
C GLU A 2 21.65 -9.54 1.72
N LEU A 3 22.56 -9.83 0.79
CA LEU A 3 23.72 -8.98 0.54
C LEU A 3 23.33 -7.61 -0.04
N VAL A 4 22.31 -7.57 -0.91
CA VAL A 4 21.76 -6.33 -1.47
C VAL A 4 21.01 -5.55 -0.40
N GLN A 5 20.21 -6.21 0.44
CA GLN A 5 19.52 -5.61 1.59
C GLN A 5 20.52 -4.95 2.54
N LYS A 6 21.59 -5.66 2.88
CA LYS A 6 22.65 -5.16 3.77
C LYS A 6 23.38 -3.94 3.21
N GLU A 7 23.69 -3.94 1.91
CA GLU A 7 24.30 -2.77 1.25
C GLU A 7 23.30 -1.60 1.11
N HIS A 8 22.02 -1.88 0.87
CA HIS A 8 20.95 -0.88 0.89
C HIS A 8 20.82 -0.22 2.27
N ASP A 9 20.76 -1.02 3.34
CA ASP A 9 20.68 -0.50 4.71
C ASP A 9 21.90 0.34 5.09
N ARG A 10 23.09 -0.08 4.65
CA ARG A 10 24.34 0.69 4.82
C ARG A 10 24.25 2.03 4.09
N LEU A 11 23.80 2.03 2.83
CA LEU A 11 23.64 3.25 2.04
C LEU A 11 22.58 4.18 2.67
N SER A 12 21.44 3.63 3.05
CA SER A 12 20.34 4.37 3.70
C SER A 12 20.78 5.01 5.02
N LYS A 13 21.49 4.27 5.88
CA LYS A 13 22.06 4.82 7.12
C LYS A 13 23.05 5.96 6.84
N LYS A 14 23.91 5.81 5.83
CA LYS A 14 24.88 6.84 5.45
C LYS A 14 24.21 8.09 4.87
N ILE A 15 23.19 7.94 4.03
CA ILE A 15 22.43 9.06 3.47
C ILE A 15 21.69 9.80 4.59
N LYS A 16 21.04 9.09 5.52
CA LYS A 16 20.35 9.68 6.67
C LYS A 16 21.30 10.39 7.64
N ALA A 17 22.50 9.86 7.82
CA ALA A 17 23.56 10.49 8.61
C ALA A 17 24.29 11.61 7.85
N GLY A 18 24.09 11.70 6.53
CA GLY A 18 24.77 12.64 5.66
C GLY A 18 24.39 14.08 6.01
N GLN A 19 25.39 14.90 6.28
CA GLN A 19 25.21 16.33 6.52
C GLN A 19 25.27 17.17 5.22
N GLY A 20 25.34 16.53 4.04
CA GLY A 20 25.53 17.22 2.77
C GLY A 20 24.53 18.36 2.51
N ILE A 21 23.23 18.10 2.67
CA ILE A 21 22.19 19.13 2.50
C ILE A 21 22.33 20.25 3.54
N LYS A 22 22.63 19.90 4.80
CA LYS A 22 22.85 20.88 5.88
C LYS A 22 24.06 21.76 5.58
N ASN A 23 25.16 21.17 5.11
CA ASN A 23 26.39 21.88 4.76
C ASN A 23 26.17 22.82 3.57
N VAL A 24 25.40 22.39 2.55
CA VAL A 24 24.99 23.25 1.44
C VAL A 24 24.15 24.43 1.96
N GLN A 25 23.16 24.17 2.81
CA GLN A 25 22.32 25.22 3.38
C GLN A 25 23.13 26.21 4.23
N SER A 26 24.01 25.74 5.10
CA SER A 26 24.90 26.61 5.88
C SER A 26 25.82 27.47 5.02
N THR A 27 26.22 26.96 3.84
CA THR A 27 27.00 27.75 2.87
C THR A 27 26.14 28.83 2.22
N ILE A 28 24.89 28.52 1.87
CA ILE A 28 23.94 29.49 1.33
C ILE A 28 23.68 30.59 2.37
N ASP A 29 23.41 30.21 3.62
CA ASP A 29 23.14 31.15 4.71
C ASP A 29 24.35 32.07 4.97
N LEU A 30 25.57 31.53 4.91
CA LEU A 30 26.81 32.29 5.04
C LEU A 30 26.98 33.31 3.91
N LEU A 31 26.73 32.91 2.66
CA LEU A 31 26.83 33.77 1.49
C LEU A 31 25.74 34.86 1.49
N GLN A 32 24.52 34.52 1.91
CA GLN A 32 23.42 35.47 2.06
C GLN A 32 23.73 36.50 3.15
N SER A 33 24.22 36.06 4.31
CA SER A 33 24.61 36.95 5.41
C SER A 33 25.71 37.93 4.99
N ALA A 34 26.68 37.45 4.21
CA ALA A 34 27.74 38.30 3.69
C ALA A 34 27.24 39.29 2.63
N ARG A 35 26.32 38.89 1.74
CA ARG A 35 25.66 39.79 0.79
C ARG A 35 24.93 40.90 1.54
N ASP A 36 24.16 40.55 2.56
CA ASP A 36 23.35 41.49 3.33
C ASP A 36 24.23 42.46 4.14
N ALA A 37 25.37 42.00 4.67
CA ALA A 37 26.37 42.85 5.33
C ALA A 37 27.01 43.87 4.37
N ILE A 38 27.31 43.46 3.13
CA ILE A 38 27.86 44.36 2.09
C ILE A 38 26.81 45.36 1.62
N ALA A 39 25.55 44.95 1.53
CA ALA A 39 24.44 45.83 1.17
C ALA A 39 24.19 46.90 2.26
N ALA A 40 24.41 46.57 3.53
CA ALA A 40 24.27 47.50 4.65
C ALA A 40 25.45 48.48 4.79
N ASP A 41 26.69 48.02 4.52
CA ASP A 41 27.89 48.87 4.53
C ASP A 41 28.83 48.53 3.35
N PRO A 42 28.74 49.28 2.24
CA PRO A 42 29.58 49.08 1.06
C PRO A 42 31.08 49.24 1.32
N SER A 43 31.48 49.92 2.40
CA SER A 43 32.90 50.12 2.73
C SER A 43 33.57 48.86 3.31
N GLN A 44 32.77 47.91 3.84
CA GLN A 44 33.24 46.65 4.42
C GLN A 44 33.35 45.51 3.41
N ALA A 45 33.14 45.78 2.12
CA ALA A 45 33.11 44.76 1.07
C ALA A 45 34.40 43.93 0.98
N SER A 46 35.57 44.58 1.01
CA SER A 46 36.87 43.91 0.91
C SER A 46 37.15 43.00 2.12
N ILE A 47 36.81 43.46 3.32
CA ILE A 47 37.01 42.71 4.58
C ILE A 47 36.06 41.52 4.66
N THR A 48 34.81 41.70 4.23
CA THR A 48 33.79 40.64 4.24
C THR A 48 34.12 39.54 3.23
N LEU A 49 34.57 39.90 2.03
CA LEU A 49 35.03 38.93 1.02
C LEU A 49 36.28 38.17 1.46
N ALA A 50 37.24 38.84 2.10
CA ALA A 50 38.44 38.17 2.63
C ALA A 50 38.10 37.16 3.74
N LYS A 51 37.12 37.48 4.60
CA LYS A 51 36.64 36.57 5.66
C LYS A 51 35.88 35.37 5.11
N LEU A 52 35.24 35.48 3.95
CA LEU A 52 34.48 34.39 3.32
C LEU A 52 35.35 33.33 2.66
N GLN A 53 36.56 33.68 2.21
CA GLN A 53 37.37 32.84 1.35
C GLN A 53 37.69 31.46 1.97
N ASN A 54 38.09 31.43 3.25
CA ASN A 54 38.43 30.19 3.95
C ASN A 54 37.20 29.36 4.36
N PRO A 55 36.15 29.94 4.96
CA PRO A 55 34.92 29.22 5.28
C PRO A 55 34.23 28.60 4.06
N VAL A 56 34.14 29.34 2.95
CA VAL A 56 33.52 28.83 1.72
C VAL A 56 34.32 27.66 1.15
N LYS A 57 35.65 27.79 1.09
CA LYS A 57 36.52 26.69 0.62
C LYS A 57 36.39 25.43 1.49
N SER A 58 36.46 25.59 2.81
CA SER A 58 36.28 24.49 3.77
C SER A 58 34.90 23.81 3.62
N SER A 59 33.86 24.60 3.36
CA SER A 59 32.53 24.07 3.11
C SER A 59 32.46 23.27 1.81
N PHE A 60 33.05 23.76 0.72
CA PHE A 60 33.14 23.03 -0.54
C PHE A 60 33.91 21.71 -0.41
N ASP A 61 35.01 21.69 0.35
CA ASP A 61 35.77 20.47 0.63
C ASP A 61 34.90 19.46 1.40
N SER A 62 34.19 19.92 2.43
CA SER A 62 33.28 19.09 3.23
C SER A 62 32.09 18.54 2.44
N ILE A 63 31.53 19.35 1.53
CA ILE A 63 30.45 18.95 0.60
C ILE A 63 30.97 17.89 -0.37
N ASN A 64 32.14 18.11 -0.97
CA ASN A 64 32.75 17.17 -1.90
C ASN A 64 33.09 15.84 -1.26
N ASP A 65 33.61 15.83 -0.04
CA ASP A 65 33.93 14.58 0.66
C ASP A 65 32.65 13.82 1.05
N SER A 66 31.59 14.53 1.46
CA SER A 66 30.27 13.93 1.67
C SER A 66 29.72 13.30 0.38
N LEU A 67 29.86 13.97 -0.76
CA LEU A 67 29.44 13.47 -2.08
C LEU A 67 30.25 12.25 -2.53
N LYS A 68 31.57 12.25 -2.32
CA LYS A 68 32.41 11.08 -2.63
C LYS A 68 31.97 9.86 -1.84
N GLU A 69 31.65 10.04 -0.56
CA GLU A 69 31.20 8.94 0.29
C GLU A 69 29.86 8.36 -0.18
N THR A 70 28.88 9.22 -0.52
CA THR A 70 27.58 8.78 -1.03
C THR A 70 27.70 8.07 -2.38
N HIS A 71 28.48 8.63 -3.32
CA HIS A 71 28.75 7.98 -4.60
C HIS A 71 29.46 6.62 -4.45
N SER A 72 30.42 6.51 -3.54
CA SER A 72 31.09 5.24 -3.24
C SER A 72 30.12 4.19 -2.69
N GLY A 73 29.21 4.60 -1.79
CA GLY A 73 28.13 3.74 -1.29
C GLY A 73 27.18 3.29 -2.39
N LEU A 74 26.73 4.22 -3.24
CA LEU A 74 25.85 3.94 -4.37
C LEU A 74 26.50 2.98 -5.37
N ASN A 75 27.78 3.15 -5.68
CA ASN A 75 28.52 2.25 -6.56
C ASN A 75 28.63 0.83 -6.01
N LYS A 76 28.82 0.66 -4.69
CA LYS A 76 28.84 -0.67 -4.04
C LYS A 76 27.48 -1.34 -4.09
N TYR A 77 26.42 -0.58 -3.83
CA TYR A 77 25.05 -1.05 -3.95
C TYR A 77 24.71 -1.47 -5.39
N SER A 78 25.04 -0.63 -6.37
CA SER A 78 24.86 -0.91 -7.81
C SER A 78 25.59 -2.19 -8.25
N LYS A 79 26.87 -2.34 -7.91
CA LYS A 79 27.62 -3.58 -8.19
C LYS A 79 27.00 -4.83 -7.54
N SER A 80 26.38 -4.67 -6.37
CA SER A 80 25.70 -5.76 -5.68
C SER A 80 24.40 -6.14 -6.38
N LEU A 81 23.67 -5.15 -6.92
CA LEU A 81 22.51 -5.36 -7.78
C LEU A 81 22.92 -6.07 -9.07
N ASP A 82 23.94 -5.55 -9.77
CA ASP A 82 24.44 -6.14 -11.02
C ASP A 82 24.80 -7.62 -10.81
N LYS A 83 25.53 -7.93 -9.74
CA LYS A 83 25.89 -9.31 -9.41
C LYS A 83 24.69 -10.20 -9.12
N LEU A 84 23.61 -9.66 -8.56
CA LEU A 84 22.38 -10.42 -8.28
C LEU A 84 21.61 -10.75 -9.57
N PHE A 85 21.62 -9.85 -10.56
CA PHE A 85 20.81 -9.96 -11.77
C PHE A 85 21.59 -10.44 -13.01
N LYS A 86 22.92 -10.48 -12.97
CA LYS A 86 23.80 -10.81 -14.12
C LYS A 86 23.43 -12.10 -14.88
N ASP A 87 22.96 -13.13 -14.16
CA ASP A 87 22.69 -14.46 -14.71
C ASP A 87 21.18 -14.76 -14.82
N ARG A 88 20.33 -13.73 -14.78
CA ARG A 88 18.87 -13.86 -14.91
C ARG A 88 18.42 -13.17 -16.20
N PRO A 89 18.45 -13.87 -17.35
CA PRO A 89 17.94 -13.30 -18.59
C PRO A 89 16.46 -12.95 -18.40
N LEU A 90 16.05 -11.78 -18.88
CA LEU A 90 14.64 -11.43 -18.98
C LEU A 90 13.97 -12.39 -19.96
N PRO A 91 12.68 -12.73 -19.75
CA PRO A 91 11.93 -13.54 -20.69
C PRO A 91 11.99 -12.96 -22.11
N SER A 92 11.99 -13.82 -23.12
CA SER A 92 11.85 -13.39 -24.50
C SER A 92 10.49 -12.72 -24.71
N THR A 93 10.45 -11.63 -25.49
CA THR A 93 9.22 -10.92 -25.88
C THR A 93 8.29 -11.73 -26.81
N GLU A 94 8.66 -12.98 -27.11
CA GLU A 94 7.88 -13.95 -27.92
C GLU A 94 6.43 -14.13 -27.42
N HIS A 95 6.15 -13.89 -26.14
CA HIS A 95 4.82 -13.98 -25.53
C HIS A 95 4.38 -12.66 -24.86
N ASP A 96 4.69 -11.51 -25.48
CA ASP A 96 4.27 -10.21 -24.97
C ASP A 96 2.81 -9.88 -25.31
N VAL A 97 1.90 -10.50 -24.55
CA VAL A 97 0.45 -10.25 -24.63
C VAL A 97 0.10 -8.80 -24.30
N LEU A 98 0.93 -8.13 -23.48
CA LEU A 98 0.69 -6.78 -22.98
C LEU A 98 1.14 -5.69 -23.95
N SER A 99 1.97 -6.01 -24.95
CA SER A 99 2.40 -5.07 -26.00
C SER A 99 1.23 -4.38 -26.71
N SER A 100 0.11 -5.08 -26.87
CA SER A 100 -1.13 -4.57 -27.48
C SER A 100 -1.99 -3.72 -26.51
N GLN A 101 -1.70 -3.76 -25.21
CA GLN A 101 -2.50 -3.21 -24.12
C GLN A 101 -1.75 -2.10 -23.36
N GLU A 102 -0.91 -1.31 -24.07
CA GLU A 102 -0.09 -0.24 -23.47
C GLU A 102 -0.93 0.73 -22.61
N HIS A 103 -2.14 1.06 -23.06
CA HIS A 103 -3.08 1.93 -22.36
C HIS A 103 -3.48 1.42 -20.96
N LEU A 104 -3.72 0.10 -20.81
CA LEU A 104 -4.04 -0.50 -19.51
C LEU A 104 -2.85 -0.46 -18.55
N ILE A 105 -1.64 -0.68 -19.06
CA ILE A 105 -0.41 -0.58 -18.26
C ILE A 105 -0.23 0.85 -17.78
N ASN A 106 -0.35 1.83 -18.68
CA ASN A 106 -0.21 3.23 -18.34
C ASN A 106 -1.26 3.67 -17.31
N ARG A 107 -2.53 3.25 -17.46
CA ARG A 107 -3.57 3.48 -16.46
C ARG A 107 -3.21 2.85 -15.10
N ALA A 108 -2.71 1.62 -15.09
CA ALA A 108 -2.29 0.94 -13.85
C ALA A 108 -1.14 1.69 -13.16
N ILE A 109 -0.18 2.21 -13.93
CA ILE A 109 0.92 3.04 -13.42
C ILE A 109 0.38 4.35 -12.84
N ALA A 110 -0.47 5.07 -13.58
CA ALA A 110 -1.07 6.32 -13.11
C ALA A 110 -1.87 6.12 -11.81
N MET A 111 -2.72 5.08 -11.76
CA MET A 111 -3.46 4.71 -10.54
C MET A 111 -2.53 4.37 -9.38
N HIS A 112 -1.44 3.64 -9.63
CA HIS A 112 -0.46 3.31 -8.61
C HIS A 112 0.21 4.57 -8.05
N LEU A 113 0.67 5.49 -8.92
CA LEU A 113 1.30 6.74 -8.50
C LEU A 113 0.36 7.61 -7.64
N LEU A 114 -0.92 7.72 -8.02
CA LEU A 114 -1.92 8.43 -7.23
C LEU A 114 -2.15 7.77 -5.87
N ARG A 115 -2.24 6.44 -5.85
CA ARG A 115 -2.45 5.66 -4.64
C ARG A 115 -1.28 5.75 -3.67
N GLU A 116 -0.06 5.88 -4.18
CA GLU A 116 1.17 6.09 -3.41
C GLU A 116 1.40 7.57 -3.04
N GLY A 117 0.49 8.47 -3.44
CA GLY A 117 0.55 9.90 -3.10
C GLY A 117 1.58 10.68 -3.92
N GLN A 118 2.10 10.10 -4.99
CA GLN A 118 3.05 10.74 -5.91
C GLN A 118 2.29 11.60 -6.94
N PHE A 119 1.53 12.58 -6.47
CA PHE A 119 0.62 13.37 -7.30
C PHE A 119 1.33 14.18 -8.39
N SER A 120 2.52 14.72 -8.09
CA SER A 120 3.33 15.45 -9.06
C SER A 120 3.80 14.53 -10.19
N VAL A 121 4.36 13.37 -9.84
CA VAL A 121 4.84 12.35 -10.79
C VAL A 121 3.66 11.81 -11.62
N ALA A 122 2.53 11.53 -10.98
CA ALA A 122 1.32 11.10 -11.67
C ALA A 122 0.84 12.15 -12.69
N SER A 123 0.90 13.44 -12.32
CA SER A 123 0.47 14.52 -13.21
C SER A 123 1.41 14.68 -14.39
N GLU A 124 2.72 14.62 -14.17
CA GLU A 124 3.70 14.67 -15.25
C GLU A 124 3.57 13.48 -16.19
N PHE A 125 3.43 12.27 -15.64
CA PHE A 125 3.22 11.04 -16.41
C PHE A 125 1.97 11.12 -17.30
N LEU A 126 0.85 11.63 -16.77
CA LEU A 126 -0.38 11.84 -17.54
C LEU A 126 -0.18 12.89 -18.66
N ASN A 127 0.58 13.95 -18.40
CA ASN A 127 0.90 14.95 -19.42
C ASN A 127 1.76 14.36 -20.55
N GLU A 128 2.78 13.57 -20.20
CA GLU A 128 3.63 12.87 -21.17
C GLU A 128 2.81 11.90 -22.05
N MET A 129 1.87 11.16 -21.45
CA MET A 129 0.94 10.28 -22.18
C MET A 129 0.08 11.07 -23.18
N ALA A 130 -0.49 12.21 -22.76
CA ALA A 130 -1.31 13.05 -23.61
C ALA A 130 -0.48 13.61 -24.80
N GLN A 131 0.75 14.05 -24.54
CA GLN A 131 1.67 14.53 -25.58
C GLN A 131 2.03 13.43 -26.58
N LYS A 132 2.36 12.22 -26.11
CA LYS A 132 2.67 11.07 -26.97
C LYS A 132 1.49 10.72 -27.88
N LYS A 133 0.26 10.77 -27.36
CA LYS A 133 -0.97 10.53 -28.13
C LYS A 133 -1.24 11.65 -29.14
N ALA A 134 -1.01 12.92 -28.77
CA ALA A 134 -1.10 14.06 -29.68
C ALA A 134 -0.14 13.92 -30.87
N ILE A 135 1.12 13.54 -30.61
CA ILE A 135 2.14 13.31 -31.65
C ILE A 135 1.71 12.18 -32.59
N LYS A 136 1.15 11.09 -32.05
CA LYS A 136 0.67 9.96 -32.84
C LYS A 136 -0.51 10.34 -33.74
N LYS A 137 -1.49 11.10 -33.20
CA LYS A 137 -2.63 11.63 -33.99
C LYS A 137 -2.20 12.61 -35.07
N GLN A 138 -1.21 13.46 -34.80
CA GLN A 138 -0.64 14.36 -35.81
C GLN A 138 0.09 13.61 -36.95
N GLN A 139 0.72 12.48 -36.65
CA GLN A 139 1.34 11.61 -37.67
C GLN A 139 0.32 10.81 -38.49
N GLU A 140 -0.84 10.50 -37.92
CA GLU A 140 -1.93 9.77 -38.60
C GLU A 140 -2.87 10.68 -39.43
N GLY A 141 -2.64 12.00 -39.47
CA GLY A 141 -3.27 12.92 -40.41
C GLY A 141 -4.65 13.47 -40.00
N ASP A 142 -5.09 13.23 -38.76
CA ASP A 142 -6.39 13.71 -38.27
C ASP A 142 -6.24 15.08 -37.59
N ILE A 143 -6.46 16.16 -38.36
CA ILE A 143 -6.32 17.55 -37.91
C ILE A 143 -7.64 18.01 -37.28
N GLY A 144 -7.92 17.54 -36.07
CA GLY A 144 -8.89 18.13 -35.16
C GLY A 144 -8.19 19.09 -34.19
N ALA A 145 -8.76 20.27 -33.94
CA ALA A 145 -8.22 21.25 -33.00
C ALA A 145 -8.10 20.64 -31.59
N ILE A 146 -6.86 20.43 -31.15
CA ILE A 146 -6.52 19.98 -29.80
C ILE A 146 -6.57 21.21 -28.91
N ASP A 147 -7.75 21.50 -28.36
CA ASP A 147 -7.86 22.39 -27.22
C ASP A 147 -8.15 21.50 -25.99
N ASP A 148 -7.27 21.61 -25.01
CA ASP A 148 -7.20 20.84 -23.75
C ASP A 148 -6.52 19.45 -23.79
N ALA A 149 -5.42 19.29 -23.05
CA ALA A 149 -4.70 18.03 -22.88
C ALA A 149 -5.53 16.96 -22.14
N ALA A 150 -6.53 17.40 -21.35
CA ALA A 150 -7.47 16.50 -20.68
C ALA A 150 -8.47 15.85 -21.64
N SER A 151 -8.77 16.47 -22.79
CA SER A 151 -9.72 15.94 -23.78
C SER A 151 -9.10 14.87 -24.70
N LEU A 152 -7.77 14.79 -24.75
CA LEU A 152 -7.02 13.82 -25.57
C LEU A 152 -6.93 12.42 -24.96
N LEU A 153 -7.00 12.33 -23.65
CA LEU A 153 -6.94 11.07 -22.93
C LEU A 153 -8.36 10.49 -22.84
N ASP A 154 -8.57 9.26 -23.32
CA ASP A 154 -9.90 8.66 -23.24
C ASP A 154 -10.27 8.40 -21.77
N LEU A 155 -11.58 8.42 -21.46
CA LEU A 155 -12.10 8.14 -20.11
C LEU A 155 -11.60 6.81 -19.53
N ASP A 156 -11.25 5.86 -20.40
CA ASP A 156 -10.71 4.55 -20.02
C ASP A 156 -9.21 4.56 -19.70
N GLU A 157 -8.46 5.59 -20.11
CA GLU A 157 -6.99 5.70 -19.96
C GLU A 157 -6.57 6.47 -18.70
N VAL A 158 -7.46 7.27 -18.12
CA VAL A 158 -7.15 8.15 -17.00
C VAL A 158 -8.01 7.82 -15.79
N PRO A 159 -7.42 7.79 -14.58
CA PRO A 159 -8.20 7.85 -13.35
C PRO A 159 -9.13 9.08 -13.38
N PRO A 160 -10.45 8.94 -13.20
CA PRO A 160 -11.37 10.07 -13.22
C PRO A 160 -10.85 11.22 -12.34
N GLY A 161 -11.02 12.47 -12.76
CA GLY A 161 -10.57 13.63 -11.99
C GLY A 161 -11.09 13.62 -10.55
N GLU A 162 -12.30 13.09 -10.36
CA GLU A 162 -12.89 12.82 -9.06
C GLU A 162 -12.05 11.85 -8.21
N VAL A 163 -11.57 10.73 -8.78
CA VAL A 163 -10.68 9.78 -8.08
C VAL A 163 -9.38 10.47 -7.65
N ARG A 164 -8.81 11.35 -8.49
CA ARG A 164 -7.63 12.13 -8.11
C ARG A 164 -7.90 13.03 -6.90
N GLN A 165 -9.03 13.72 -6.91
CA GLN A 165 -9.43 14.59 -5.78
C GLN A 165 -9.68 13.78 -4.51
N GLN A 166 -10.33 12.62 -4.62
CA GLN A 166 -10.53 11.70 -3.50
C GLN A 166 -9.18 11.25 -2.89
N PHE A 167 -8.19 10.88 -3.71
CA PHE A 167 -6.86 10.55 -3.21
C PHE A 167 -6.16 11.75 -2.56
N HIS A 168 -6.32 12.98 -3.06
CA HIS A 168 -5.80 14.17 -2.38
C HIS A 168 -6.43 14.33 -0.98
N THR A 169 -7.75 14.18 -0.86
CA THR A 169 -8.45 14.21 0.42
C THR A 169 -7.93 13.13 1.37
N MET A 170 -7.76 11.89 0.88
CA MET A 170 -7.21 10.78 1.65
C MET A 170 -5.81 11.12 2.19
N TYR A 171 -4.92 11.63 1.33
CA TYR A 171 -3.55 11.97 1.72
C TYR A 171 -3.49 13.17 2.66
N HIS A 172 -4.37 14.16 2.51
CA HIS A 172 -4.52 15.24 3.49
C HIS A 172 -4.91 14.69 4.87
N ILE A 173 -5.90 13.80 4.95
CA ILE A 173 -6.30 13.16 6.20
C ILE A 173 -5.17 12.31 6.79
N LEU A 174 -4.46 11.55 5.96
CA LEU A 174 -3.31 10.76 6.40
C LEU A 174 -2.15 11.61 6.90
N HIS A 175 -1.91 12.77 6.28
CA HIS A 175 -0.90 13.73 6.72
C HIS A 175 -1.26 14.30 8.10
N GLU A 176 -2.50 14.73 8.28
CA GLU A 176 -3.01 15.18 9.59
C GLU A 176 -2.86 14.09 10.67
N LEU A 177 -3.19 12.85 10.31
CA LEU A 177 -3.12 11.71 11.23
C LEU A 177 -1.68 11.35 11.61
N LYS A 178 -0.74 11.33 10.65
CA LYS A 178 0.64 10.86 10.88
C LYS A 178 1.60 11.94 11.38
N GLU A 179 1.54 13.14 10.79
CA GLU A 179 2.50 14.21 11.09
C GLU A 179 2.00 15.11 12.22
N ASN A 180 0.71 15.47 12.20
CA ASN A 180 0.13 16.41 13.16
C ASN A 180 -0.54 15.71 14.38
N ASN A 181 -0.58 14.37 14.40
CA ASN A 181 -1.30 13.57 15.40
C ASN A 181 -2.77 14.02 15.56
N ASN A 182 -3.40 14.40 14.46
CA ASN A 182 -4.77 14.91 14.42
C ASN A 182 -5.72 13.86 13.82
N LEU A 183 -6.54 13.25 14.67
CA LEU A 183 -7.50 12.21 14.27
C LEU A 183 -8.85 12.78 13.82
N LEU A 184 -9.11 14.07 14.05
CA LEU A 184 -10.43 14.67 13.81
C LEU A 184 -10.87 14.58 12.34
N PRO A 185 -10.01 14.85 11.34
CA PRO A 185 -10.41 14.72 9.93
C PRO A 185 -10.79 13.28 9.55
N ALA A 186 -10.06 12.29 10.08
CA ALA A 186 -10.34 10.87 9.85
C ALA A 186 -11.65 10.43 10.54
N ILE A 187 -11.91 10.93 11.74
CA ILE A 187 -13.17 10.69 12.47
C ILE A 187 -14.35 11.29 11.69
N GLN A 188 -14.21 12.53 11.22
CA GLN A 188 -15.25 13.20 10.45
C GLN A 188 -15.56 12.44 9.16
N TRP A 189 -14.53 12.08 8.39
CA TRP A 189 -14.71 11.27 7.19
C TRP A 189 -15.40 9.94 7.48
N SER A 190 -15.05 9.27 8.58
CA SER A 190 -15.68 8.00 8.98
C SER A 190 -17.15 8.17 9.34
N ARG A 191 -17.54 9.30 9.93
CA ARG A 191 -18.94 9.62 10.24
C ARG A 191 -19.76 9.92 8.99
N GLU A 192 -19.20 10.69 8.06
CA GLU A 192 -19.84 11.01 6.78
C GLU A 192 -20.10 9.74 5.96
N ASN A 193 -19.23 8.72 6.09
CA ASN A 193 -19.33 7.45 5.38
C ASN A 193 -19.85 6.29 6.25
N LYS A 194 -20.48 6.59 7.39
CA LYS A 194 -20.83 5.61 8.42
C LYS A 194 -21.69 4.46 7.89
N GLU A 195 -22.75 4.77 7.16
CA GLU A 195 -23.68 3.75 6.63
C GLU A 195 -22.96 2.74 5.72
N ALA A 196 -22.08 3.24 4.85
CA ALA A 196 -21.29 2.40 3.95
C ALA A 196 -20.24 1.56 4.70
N LEU A 197 -19.62 2.12 5.74
CA LEU A 197 -18.67 1.40 6.60
C LEU A 197 -19.37 0.31 7.43
N GLU A 198 -20.56 0.59 7.97
CA GLU A 198 -21.35 -0.38 8.74
C GLU A 198 -21.85 -1.53 7.87
N ALA A 199 -22.31 -1.25 6.64
CA ALA A 199 -22.69 -2.28 5.67
C ALA A 199 -21.55 -3.26 5.36
N ARG A 200 -20.30 -2.80 5.44
CA ARG A 200 -19.08 -3.62 5.28
C ARG A 200 -18.62 -4.29 6.57
N GLY A 201 -19.27 -4.00 7.70
CA GLY A 201 -18.88 -4.50 9.02
C GLY A 201 -17.63 -3.84 9.59
N SER A 202 -17.16 -2.73 9.03
CA SER A 202 -15.95 -2.03 9.46
C SER A 202 -16.06 -1.53 10.91
N ASN A 203 -14.93 -1.53 11.63
CA ASN A 203 -14.79 -1.00 12.98
C ASN A 203 -13.98 0.32 13.03
N LEU A 204 -13.64 0.88 11.88
CA LEU A 204 -12.73 2.03 11.75
C LEU A 204 -13.15 3.24 12.61
N GLU A 205 -14.43 3.60 12.60
CA GLU A 205 -14.94 4.76 13.35
C GLU A 205 -14.68 4.61 14.87
N PHE A 206 -14.88 3.40 15.40
CA PHE A 206 -14.61 3.11 16.81
C PHE A 206 -13.11 3.12 17.12
N GLU A 207 -12.28 2.53 16.25
CA GLU A 207 -10.82 2.50 16.42
C GLU A 207 -10.23 3.91 16.45
N LEU A 208 -10.70 4.81 15.58
CA LEU A 208 -10.32 6.22 15.56
C LEU A 208 -10.75 6.95 16.84
N CYS A 209 -12.02 6.79 17.25
CA CYS A 209 -12.51 7.39 18.50
C CYS A 209 -11.78 6.85 19.74
N ARG A 210 -11.43 5.55 19.74
CA ARG A 210 -10.62 4.94 20.81
C ARG A 210 -9.23 5.55 20.87
N LEU A 211 -8.56 5.69 19.74
CA LEU A 211 -7.22 6.29 19.69
C LEU A 211 -7.25 7.76 20.12
N GLN A 212 -8.29 8.51 19.73
CA GLN A 212 -8.50 9.89 20.18
C GLN A 212 -8.68 9.98 21.70
N PHE A 213 -9.44 9.05 22.31
CA PHE A 213 -9.57 8.97 23.75
C PHE A 213 -8.22 8.74 24.44
N VAL A 214 -7.44 7.77 23.95
CA VAL A 214 -6.10 7.46 24.49
C VAL A 214 -5.15 8.66 24.32
N TRP A 215 -5.20 9.35 23.19
CA TRP A 215 -4.40 10.53 22.92
C TRP A 215 -4.74 11.69 23.88
N LEU A 216 -6.03 11.96 24.12
CA LEU A 216 -6.48 12.93 25.12
C LEU A 216 -6.04 12.55 26.54
N PHE A 217 -6.09 11.26 26.87
CA PHE A 217 -5.69 10.74 28.17
C PHE A 217 -4.22 11.05 28.50
N TYR A 218 -3.34 11.01 27.50
CA TYR A 218 -1.92 11.36 27.64
C TYR A 218 -1.61 12.87 27.55
N GLY A 219 -2.64 13.73 27.56
CA GLY A 219 -2.49 15.19 27.54
C GLY A 219 -2.36 15.78 26.14
N GLY A 220 -2.80 15.06 25.10
CA GLY A 220 -2.88 15.55 23.73
C GLY A 220 -1.53 16.00 23.16
N GLN A 221 -1.49 17.19 22.55
CA GLN A 221 -0.32 17.75 21.88
C GLN A 221 0.91 17.91 22.78
N HIS A 222 0.72 18.12 24.09
CA HIS A 222 1.84 18.35 25.00
C HIS A 222 2.46 17.05 25.54
N GLN A 223 1.83 15.87 25.30
CA GLN A 223 2.28 14.53 25.71
C GLN A 223 2.99 14.47 27.07
N GLN A 224 2.42 15.10 28.11
CA GLN A 224 3.06 15.19 29.44
C GLN A 224 2.79 13.95 30.31
N GLY A 225 2.37 12.84 29.71
CA GLY A 225 1.93 11.64 30.43
C GLY A 225 0.50 11.77 30.97
N PRO A 226 0.01 10.75 31.71
CA PRO A 226 -1.31 10.77 32.32
C PRO A 226 -1.43 11.89 33.35
N SER A 227 -2.05 13.01 32.96
CA SER A 227 -2.28 14.16 33.83
C SER A 227 -3.75 14.22 34.29
N PRO A 228 -4.06 14.85 35.44
CA PRO A 228 -5.45 15.08 35.84
C PRO A 228 -6.29 15.77 34.76
N GLY A 229 -5.70 16.73 34.04
CA GLY A 229 -6.35 17.44 32.93
C GLY A 229 -6.62 16.53 31.73
N GLY A 230 -5.65 15.73 31.31
CA GLY A 230 -5.83 14.77 30.21
C GLY A 230 -6.89 13.71 30.51
N ARG A 231 -6.93 13.19 31.75
CA ARG A 231 -7.97 12.26 32.19
C ARG A 231 -9.37 12.87 32.13
N GLN A 232 -9.51 14.12 32.58
CA GLN A 232 -10.80 14.82 32.53
C GLN A 232 -11.26 15.04 31.09
N ALA A 233 -10.36 15.47 30.20
CA ALA A 233 -10.66 15.65 28.78
C ALA A 233 -11.06 14.34 28.09
N ALA A 234 -10.36 13.24 28.38
CA ALA A 234 -10.70 11.92 27.86
C ALA A 234 -12.08 11.46 28.36
N LEU A 235 -12.38 11.66 29.64
CA LEU A 235 -13.69 11.33 30.22
C LEU A 235 -14.83 12.12 29.56
N GLU A 236 -14.64 13.42 29.36
CA GLU A 236 -15.63 14.28 28.71
C GLU A 236 -15.85 13.87 27.23
N TYR A 237 -14.76 13.56 26.52
CA TYR A 237 -14.83 13.01 25.16
C TYR A 237 -15.59 11.68 25.12
N GLY A 238 -15.25 10.74 26.01
CA GLY A 238 -15.92 9.43 26.07
C GLY A 238 -17.41 9.55 26.38
N ARG A 239 -17.81 10.50 27.25
CA ARG A 239 -19.21 10.84 27.50
C ARG A 239 -19.90 11.50 26.30
N ARG A 240 -19.19 12.06 25.34
CA ARG A 240 -19.85 12.61 24.14
C ARG A 240 -19.99 11.56 23.06
N GLU A 241 -18.92 10.82 22.82
CA GLU A 241 -18.76 10.01 21.59
C GLU A 241 -19.13 8.53 21.78
N PHE A 242 -18.86 7.94 22.95
CA PHE A 242 -18.96 6.47 23.09
C PHE A 242 -20.39 5.92 23.18
N HIS A 243 -21.39 6.76 23.40
CA HIS A 243 -22.79 6.37 23.46
C HIS A 243 -23.25 5.63 22.20
N THR A 244 -22.81 6.10 21.02
CA THR A 244 -23.16 5.51 19.72
C THR A 244 -22.57 4.10 19.53
N PHE A 245 -21.48 3.78 20.24
CA PHE A 245 -20.74 2.52 20.09
C PHE A 245 -21.11 1.46 21.14
N LEU A 246 -21.87 1.82 22.18
CA LEU A 246 -22.24 0.91 23.27
C LEU A 246 -22.91 -0.40 22.82
N PRO A 247 -23.80 -0.44 21.82
CA PRO A 247 -24.44 -1.69 21.41
C PRO A 247 -23.46 -2.76 20.90
N ARG A 248 -22.34 -2.34 20.28
CA ARG A 248 -21.36 -3.24 19.65
C ARG A 248 -20.05 -3.37 20.44
N TYR A 249 -19.64 -2.34 21.17
CA TYR A 249 -18.31 -2.23 21.80
C TYR A 249 -18.37 -1.94 23.31
N LEU A 250 -19.42 -2.42 24.00
CA LEU A 250 -19.61 -2.16 25.43
C LEU A 250 -18.39 -2.58 26.27
N ARG A 251 -17.81 -3.74 25.97
CA ARG A 251 -16.70 -4.31 26.75
C ARG A 251 -15.45 -3.43 26.63
N GLU A 252 -15.12 -3.01 25.42
CA GLU A 252 -13.99 -2.16 25.11
C GLU A 252 -14.14 -0.78 25.76
N VAL A 253 -15.34 -0.20 25.69
CA VAL A 253 -15.65 1.07 26.38
C VAL A 253 -15.49 0.92 27.89
N GLN A 254 -15.97 -0.18 28.50
CA GLN A 254 -15.78 -0.44 29.93
C GLN A 254 -14.29 -0.57 30.31
N GLN A 255 -13.47 -1.19 29.46
CA GLN A 255 -12.02 -1.29 29.69
C GLN A 255 -11.34 0.08 29.63
N LEU A 256 -11.70 0.93 28.67
CA LEU A 256 -11.19 2.30 28.56
C LEU A 256 -11.55 3.14 29.79
N MET A 257 -12.79 3.03 30.25
CA MET A 257 -13.26 3.74 31.45
C MET A 257 -12.61 3.19 32.72
N GLY A 258 -12.50 1.87 32.85
CA GLY A 258 -11.87 1.20 33.98
C GLY A 258 -10.38 1.54 34.11
N ALA A 259 -9.68 1.70 32.99
CA ALA A 259 -8.27 2.07 32.96
C ALA A 259 -7.97 3.41 33.65
N MET A 260 -8.93 4.34 33.66
CA MET A 260 -8.76 5.63 34.33
C MET A 260 -8.49 5.50 35.84
N ALA A 261 -9.03 4.45 36.47
CA ALA A 261 -8.84 4.18 37.91
C ALA A 261 -7.43 3.67 38.26
N PHE A 262 -6.69 3.15 37.29
CA PHE A 262 -5.33 2.60 37.50
C PHE A 262 -4.23 3.65 37.40
N CYS A 263 -4.55 4.90 37.09
CA CYS A 263 -3.57 5.98 37.03
C CYS A 263 -3.08 6.37 38.45
N PRO A 264 -1.76 6.53 38.68
CA PRO A 264 -0.68 6.59 37.68
C PRO A 264 -0.08 5.23 37.25
N ASN A 265 -0.41 4.14 37.95
CA ASN A 265 0.17 2.80 37.73
C ASN A 265 -0.47 2.03 36.55
N LEU A 266 -0.77 2.72 35.44
CA LEU A 266 -1.43 2.12 34.28
C LEU A 266 -0.57 1.04 33.60
N ARG A 267 0.76 1.16 33.70
CA ARG A 267 1.72 0.21 33.11
C ARG A 267 1.60 -1.20 33.71
N ASP A 268 1.27 -1.29 34.99
CA ASP A 268 1.10 -2.56 35.72
C ASP A 268 -0.36 -3.05 35.70
N SER A 269 -1.24 -2.31 35.02
CA SER A 269 -2.66 -2.64 34.94
C SER A 269 -2.95 -3.69 33.85
N PRO A 270 -4.08 -4.41 33.96
CA PRO A 270 -4.58 -5.26 32.88
C PRO A 270 -4.82 -4.52 31.55
N TYR A 271 -4.91 -3.19 31.57
CA TYR A 271 -5.21 -2.34 30.43
C TYR A 271 -3.98 -1.76 29.72
N ASN A 272 -2.76 -2.09 30.18
CA ASN A 272 -1.52 -1.56 29.61
C ASN A 272 -1.44 -1.70 28.08
N HIS A 273 -1.87 -2.84 27.55
CA HIS A 273 -1.87 -3.12 26.10
C HIS A 273 -2.75 -2.17 25.27
N ILE A 274 -3.78 -1.55 25.86
CA ILE A 274 -4.69 -0.63 25.16
C ILE A 274 -4.06 0.75 25.01
N PHE A 275 -3.31 1.19 26.03
CA PHE A 275 -2.75 2.54 26.10
C PHE A 275 -1.29 2.61 25.63
N ASN A 276 -0.56 1.51 25.72
CA ASN A 276 0.85 1.41 25.33
C ASN A 276 1.00 0.53 24.07
N ASN A 277 0.37 0.96 22.98
CA ASN A 277 0.53 0.32 21.68
C ASN A 277 1.26 1.27 20.69
N PRO A 278 2.55 1.03 20.41
CA PRO A 278 3.33 1.91 19.52
C PRO A 278 2.88 1.83 18.05
N SER A 279 2.21 0.76 17.62
CA SER A 279 1.69 0.62 16.26
C SER A 279 0.29 1.17 16.08
N ALA A 280 -0.39 1.64 17.14
CA ALA A 280 -1.80 2.04 17.04
C ALA A 280 -2.07 3.10 15.97
N TRP A 281 -1.18 4.09 15.83
CA TRP A 281 -1.28 5.12 14.79
C TRP A 281 -1.08 4.56 13.39
N SER A 282 -0.07 3.70 13.20
CA SER A 282 0.15 3.05 11.91
C SER A 282 -1.01 2.14 11.55
N ASP A 283 -1.52 1.36 12.49
CA ASP A 283 -2.58 0.37 12.26
C ASP A 283 -3.89 1.07 11.86
N VAL A 284 -4.25 2.14 12.57
CA VAL A 284 -5.41 2.98 12.24
C VAL A 284 -5.22 3.66 10.88
N ALA A 285 -4.02 4.15 10.55
CA ALA A 285 -3.74 4.73 9.24
C ALA A 285 -3.92 3.72 8.10
N HIS A 286 -3.41 2.48 8.25
CA HIS A 286 -3.59 1.42 7.25
C HIS A 286 -5.05 1.00 7.14
N SER A 287 -5.75 0.86 8.27
CA SER A 287 -7.19 0.56 8.28
C SER A 287 -7.99 1.64 7.55
N PHE A 288 -7.70 2.92 7.81
CA PHE A 288 -8.30 4.05 7.11
C PHE A 288 -8.06 3.99 5.60
N THR A 289 -6.81 3.81 5.15
CA THR A 289 -6.49 3.69 3.71
C THR A 289 -7.24 2.53 3.06
N ARG A 290 -7.34 1.39 3.75
CA ARG A 290 -8.05 0.21 3.24
C ARG A 290 -9.54 0.46 3.07
N GLU A 291 -10.20 1.01 4.08
CA GLU A 291 -11.63 1.33 4.00
C GLU A 291 -11.90 2.43 2.97
N PHE A 292 -11.05 3.46 2.90
CA PHE A 292 -11.15 4.52 1.90
C PHE A 292 -11.10 3.96 0.47
N CYS A 293 -10.09 3.15 0.16
CA CYS A 293 -9.97 2.52 -1.16
C CYS A 293 -11.16 1.61 -1.44
N SER A 294 -11.62 0.86 -0.44
CA SER A 294 -12.75 -0.06 -0.59
C SER A 294 -14.06 0.66 -0.89
N LEU A 295 -14.30 1.84 -0.28
CA LEU A 295 -15.48 2.66 -0.57
C LEU A 295 -15.44 3.26 -1.98
N LEU A 296 -14.26 3.51 -2.52
CA LEU A 296 -14.07 3.88 -3.93
C LEU A 296 -14.19 2.69 -4.90
N GLY A 297 -14.49 1.48 -4.41
CA GLY A 297 -14.53 0.26 -5.23
C GLY A 297 -13.15 -0.21 -5.70
N LEU A 298 -12.07 0.29 -5.08
CA LEU A 298 -10.70 -0.07 -5.38
C LEU A 298 -10.20 -1.16 -4.42
N SER A 299 -9.30 -2.01 -4.89
CA SER A 299 -8.63 -3.00 -4.05
C SER A 299 -7.81 -2.34 -2.93
N ALA A 300 -7.60 -3.05 -1.82
CA ALA A 300 -6.82 -2.60 -0.66
C ALA A 300 -5.32 -2.42 -0.92
N ASP A 301 -4.79 -3.12 -1.93
CA ASP A 301 -3.44 -2.97 -2.45
C ASP A 301 -3.48 -2.62 -3.94
N SER A 302 -2.46 -1.93 -4.44
CA SER A 302 -2.40 -1.56 -5.85
C SER A 302 -2.34 -2.83 -6.73
N PRO A 303 -3.22 -2.96 -7.75
CA PRO A 303 -3.15 -4.09 -8.68
C PRO A 303 -1.79 -4.23 -9.37
N LEU A 304 -1.16 -3.10 -9.71
CA LEU A 304 0.18 -3.08 -10.29
C LEU A 304 1.22 -3.64 -9.31
N TYR A 305 1.15 -3.22 -8.04
CA TYR A 305 2.04 -3.72 -7.00
C TYR A 305 1.88 -5.23 -6.83
N VAL A 306 0.64 -5.71 -6.66
CA VAL A 306 0.32 -7.14 -6.47
C VAL A 306 0.76 -7.97 -7.68
N ALA A 307 0.49 -7.52 -8.89
CA ALA A 307 0.88 -8.23 -10.11
C ALA A 307 2.40 -8.28 -10.28
N ALA A 308 3.09 -7.16 -10.03
CA ALA A 308 4.55 -7.10 -10.14
C ALA A 308 5.25 -7.97 -9.08
N THR A 309 4.77 -7.98 -7.84
CA THR A 309 5.35 -8.80 -6.77
C THR A 309 5.07 -10.29 -6.97
N ALA A 310 3.83 -10.67 -7.29
CA ALA A 310 3.48 -12.05 -7.63
C ALA A 310 4.27 -12.52 -8.86
N GLY A 311 4.37 -11.68 -9.88
CA GLY A 311 5.18 -11.92 -11.08
C GLY A 311 6.66 -12.13 -10.76
N ALA A 312 7.24 -11.32 -9.87
CA ALA A 312 8.64 -11.48 -9.45
C ALA A 312 8.90 -12.79 -8.70
N ILE A 313 7.92 -13.28 -7.92
CA ILE A 313 7.98 -14.58 -7.25
C ILE A 313 7.86 -15.73 -8.28
N ALA A 314 6.96 -15.57 -9.26
CA ALA A 314 6.70 -16.55 -10.31
C ALA A 314 7.85 -16.70 -11.32
N LEU A 315 8.50 -15.58 -11.65
CA LEU A 315 9.44 -15.46 -12.78
C LEU A 315 10.53 -16.53 -12.83
N PRO A 316 11.24 -16.87 -11.74
CA PRO A 316 12.30 -17.90 -11.79
C PRO A 316 11.77 -19.29 -12.16
N THR A 317 10.55 -19.62 -11.75
CA THR A 317 9.90 -20.90 -12.06
C THR A 317 9.47 -20.93 -13.53
N LEU A 318 8.88 -19.83 -14.01
CA LEU A 318 8.45 -19.69 -15.41
C LEU A 318 9.64 -19.73 -16.39
N LEU A 319 10.78 -19.12 -16.05
CA LEU A 319 11.99 -19.17 -16.88
C LEU A 319 12.57 -20.59 -16.99
N LYS A 320 12.59 -21.34 -15.88
CA LYS A 320 13.02 -22.75 -15.87
C LYS A 320 12.10 -23.60 -16.73
N LEU A 321 10.79 -23.40 -16.60
CA LEU A 321 9.79 -24.07 -17.41
C LEU A 321 9.98 -23.79 -18.90
N GLN A 322 10.15 -22.51 -19.29
CA GLN A 322 10.38 -22.13 -20.68
C GLN A 322 11.63 -22.83 -21.25
N THR A 323 12.70 -22.93 -20.45
CA THR A 323 13.94 -23.63 -20.85
C THR A 323 13.69 -25.13 -21.07
N ILE A 324 12.94 -25.78 -20.18
CA ILE A 324 12.61 -27.21 -20.29
C ILE A 324 11.69 -27.47 -21.49
N MET A 325 10.70 -26.62 -21.72
CA MET A 325 9.76 -26.73 -22.84
C MET A 325 10.48 -26.57 -24.18
N LYS A 326 11.36 -25.57 -24.32
CA LYS A 326 12.20 -25.39 -25.51
C LYS A 326 13.10 -26.61 -25.75
N ALA A 327 13.67 -27.19 -24.70
CA ALA A 327 14.50 -28.39 -24.80
C ALA A 327 13.71 -29.65 -25.20
N LYS A 328 12.47 -29.80 -24.70
CA LYS A 328 11.61 -30.96 -24.96
C LYS A 328 10.73 -30.84 -26.22
N ARG A 329 10.69 -29.65 -26.86
CA ARG A 329 9.79 -29.32 -27.99
C ARG A 329 8.32 -29.63 -27.69
N THR A 330 7.90 -29.37 -26.45
CA THR A 330 6.52 -29.54 -26.02
C THR A 330 5.88 -28.18 -25.82
N GLU A 331 4.74 -27.95 -26.46
CA GLU A 331 3.92 -26.76 -26.28
C GLU A 331 2.87 -27.02 -25.19
N TRP A 332 2.57 -25.99 -24.39
CA TRP A 332 1.55 -26.05 -23.36
C TRP A 332 0.20 -25.67 -23.96
N THR A 333 -0.82 -26.50 -23.75
CA THR A 333 -2.09 -26.44 -24.49
C THR A 333 -3.30 -26.03 -23.65
N THR A 334 -3.12 -25.70 -22.38
CA THR A 334 -4.21 -25.29 -21.46
C THR A 334 -4.21 -23.78 -21.28
N GLU A 335 -5.25 -23.10 -21.76
CA GLU A 335 -5.35 -21.63 -21.80
C GLU A 335 -5.48 -20.97 -20.41
N ASN A 336 -5.99 -21.70 -19.41
CA ASN A 336 -6.37 -21.11 -18.11
C ASN A 336 -5.59 -21.65 -16.90
N GLU A 337 -4.56 -22.48 -17.12
CA GLU A 337 -3.82 -23.11 -16.03
C GLU A 337 -2.32 -23.00 -16.25
N LEU A 338 -1.59 -22.78 -15.15
CA LEU A 338 -0.14 -22.88 -15.15
C LEU A 338 0.25 -24.36 -15.01
N PRO A 339 1.25 -24.85 -15.77
CA PRO A 339 1.70 -26.24 -15.71
C PRO A 339 2.39 -26.61 -14.39
N VAL A 340 2.73 -25.61 -13.57
CA VAL A 340 3.42 -25.77 -12.30
C VAL A 340 2.79 -24.83 -11.28
N GLU A 341 2.53 -25.35 -10.09
CA GLU A 341 2.08 -24.55 -8.95
C GLU A 341 3.17 -23.56 -8.54
N ILE A 342 2.79 -22.29 -8.41
CA ILE A 342 3.69 -21.23 -7.94
C ILE A 342 3.39 -21.02 -6.46
N PRO A 343 4.35 -21.27 -5.55
CA PRO A 343 4.13 -21.13 -4.12
C PRO A 343 4.08 -19.64 -3.76
N LEU A 344 2.90 -19.03 -3.93
CA LEU A 344 2.64 -17.67 -3.50
C LEU A 344 2.40 -17.63 -1.98
N PRO A 345 2.85 -16.58 -1.28
CA PRO A 345 2.54 -16.41 0.14
C PRO A 345 1.03 -16.35 0.40
N PRO A 346 0.56 -16.72 1.60
CA PRO A 346 -0.87 -16.70 1.94
C PRO A 346 -1.56 -15.35 1.71
N SER A 347 -0.83 -14.23 1.79
CA SER A 347 -1.35 -12.89 1.51
C SER A 347 -1.78 -12.66 0.06
N TYR A 348 -1.39 -13.53 -0.87
CA TYR A 348 -1.76 -13.48 -2.29
C TYR A 348 -2.88 -14.47 -2.65
N LEU A 349 -3.41 -15.20 -1.66
CA LEU A 349 -4.54 -16.11 -1.83
C LEU A 349 -5.85 -15.35 -1.56
N PHE A 350 -6.33 -14.63 -2.58
CA PHE A 350 -7.51 -13.75 -2.46
C PHE A 350 -8.84 -14.49 -2.49
N HIS A 351 -8.86 -15.71 -3.00
CA HIS A 351 -10.07 -16.51 -3.16
C HIS A 351 -9.85 -17.88 -2.53
N SER A 352 -10.81 -18.32 -1.74
CA SER A 352 -10.87 -19.71 -1.30
C SER A 352 -11.12 -20.57 -2.52
N ILE A 353 -10.25 -21.56 -2.74
CA ILE A 353 -10.44 -22.55 -3.80
C ILE A 353 -10.78 -23.89 -3.17
N PHE A 354 -11.67 -24.62 -3.82
CA PHE A 354 -11.94 -26.02 -3.48
C PHE A 354 -11.64 -26.88 -4.70
N VAL A 355 -10.80 -27.89 -4.50
CA VAL A 355 -10.53 -28.90 -5.51
C VAL A 355 -11.35 -30.13 -5.17
N CYS A 356 -12.22 -30.53 -6.08
CA CYS A 356 -13.06 -31.69 -5.88
C CYS A 356 -12.21 -32.95 -5.80
N PRO A 357 -12.25 -33.70 -4.69
CA PRO A 357 -11.41 -34.88 -4.55
C PRO A 357 -11.75 -36.04 -5.52
N VAL A 358 -12.97 -36.03 -6.09
CA VAL A 358 -13.47 -37.07 -7.01
C VAL A 358 -13.07 -36.77 -8.45
N SER A 359 -13.35 -35.55 -8.95
CA SER A 359 -12.96 -35.16 -10.30
C SER A 359 -11.50 -34.72 -10.40
N LYS A 360 -10.89 -34.34 -9.27
CA LYS A 360 -9.56 -33.71 -9.19
C LYS A 360 -9.47 -32.37 -9.91
N GLU A 361 -10.61 -31.71 -10.06
CA GLU A 361 -10.75 -30.41 -10.73
C GLU A 361 -11.17 -29.35 -9.70
N GLN A 362 -10.75 -28.10 -9.91
CA GLN A 362 -11.18 -26.96 -9.12
C GLN A 362 -12.67 -26.68 -9.38
N THR A 363 -13.45 -26.44 -8.32
CA THR A 363 -14.85 -26.01 -8.46
C THR A 363 -14.95 -24.57 -8.92
N THR A 364 -15.96 -24.28 -9.73
CA THR A 364 -16.27 -22.96 -10.29
C THR A 364 -17.66 -22.50 -9.86
N ASP A 365 -18.07 -21.29 -10.21
CA ASP A 365 -19.43 -20.82 -9.95
C ASP A 365 -20.50 -21.66 -10.68
N GLU A 366 -20.15 -22.16 -11.86
CA GLU A 366 -20.97 -23.07 -12.68
C GLU A 366 -20.98 -24.51 -12.15
N ASN A 367 -19.87 -24.95 -11.53
CA ASN A 367 -19.72 -26.27 -10.91
C ASN A 367 -19.30 -26.13 -9.44
N PRO A 368 -20.21 -25.65 -8.56
CA PRO A 368 -19.86 -25.26 -7.21
C PRO A 368 -19.58 -26.47 -6.28
N PRO A 369 -18.88 -26.25 -5.17
CA PRO A 369 -18.74 -27.24 -4.12
C PRO A 369 -20.09 -27.50 -3.43
N MET A 370 -20.46 -28.77 -3.34
CA MET A 370 -21.68 -29.26 -2.70
C MET A 370 -21.33 -30.06 -1.45
N MET A 371 -21.80 -29.58 -0.29
CA MET A 371 -21.66 -30.26 0.99
C MET A 371 -22.81 -31.24 1.21
N MET A 372 -22.46 -32.51 1.43
CA MET A 372 -23.40 -33.56 1.80
C MET A 372 -23.79 -33.44 3.29
N PRO A 373 -24.91 -34.07 3.74
CA PRO A 373 -25.28 -34.08 5.16
C PRO A 373 -24.22 -34.65 6.11
N CYS A 374 -23.31 -35.49 5.60
CA CYS A 374 -22.19 -36.02 6.36
C CYS A 374 -21.01 -35.03 6.52
N GLY A 375 -21.09 -33.82 5.96
CA GLY A 375 -20.06 -32.77 6.03
C GLY A 375 -18.97 -32.85 4.96
N HIS A 376 -18.90 -33.93 4.17
CA HIS A 376 -17.98 -34.02 3.05
C HIS A 376 -18.45 -33.17 1.87
N VAL A 377 -17.50 -32.60 1.14
CA VAL A 377 -17.75 -31.68 0.02
C VAL A 377 -17.23 -32.31 -1.28
N ILE A 378 -17.97 -32.19 -2.37
CA ILE A 378 -17.56 -32.57 -3.74
C ILE A 378 -18.16 -31.59 -4.75
N ALA A 379 -17.65 -31.51 -5.98
CA ALA A 379 -18.22 -30.70 -7.05
C ALA A 379 -19.66 -31.14 -7.39
N GLU A 380 -20.51 -30.20 -7.81
CA GLU A 380 -21.90 -30.46 -8.19
C GLU A 380 -22.01 -31.50 -9.32
N GLU A 381 -21.17 -31.42 -10.34
CA GLU A 381 -21.13 -32.42 -11.41
C GLU A 381 -20.71 -33.80 -10.91
N SER A 382 -19.76 -33.87 -9.97
CA SER A 382 -19.33 -35.12 -9.35
C SER A 382 -20.48 -35.73 -8.53
N LEU A 383 -21.22 -34.90 -7.81
CA LEU A 383 -22.42 -35.29 -7.08
C LEU A 383 -23.51 -35.84 -8.04
N LYS A 384 -23.78 -35.13 -9.14
CA LYS A 384 -24.72 -35.57 -10.19
C LYS A 384 -24.30 -36.90 -10.81
N ARG A 385 -23.01 -37.09 -11.11
CA ARG A 385 -22.47 -38.35 -11.66
C ARG A 385 -22.55 -39.52 -10.67
N LEU A 386 -22.44 -39.27 -9.37
CA LEU A 386 -22.61 -40.28 -8.31
C LEU A 386 -24.08 -40.68 -8.11
N CYS A 387 -25.02 -39.83 -8.51
CA CYS A 387 -26.45 -40.10 -8.44
C CYS A 387 -26.93 -40.98 -9.61
N LYS A 388 -26.69 -42.29 -9.53
CA LYS A 388 -27.27 -43.29 -10.45
C LYS A 388 -28.64 -43.79 -9.97
N GLY A 389 -29.51 -42.89 -9.50
CA GLY A 389 -30.80 -43.22 -8.87
C GLY A 389 -31.29 -42.11 -7.94
N SER A 390 -32.15 -42.45 -6.97
CA SER A 390 -32.67 -41.49 -5.96
C SER A 390 -31.71 -41.21 -4.81
N ARG A 391 -30.73 -42.09 -4.56
CA ARG A 391 -29.74 -41.96 -3.47
C ARG A 391 -28.34 -42.15 -4.03
N PHE A 392 -27.36 -41.56 -3.35
CA PHE A 392 -25.94 -41.77 -3.64
C PHE A 392 -25.18 -42.05 -2.34
N LYS A 393 -24.01 -42.69 -2.46
CA LYS A 393 -23.08 -42.94 -1.34
C LYS A 393 -21.99 -41.89 -1.34
N CYS A 394 -21.63 -41.39 -0.15
CA CYS A 394 -20.46 -40.54 -0.01
C CYS A 394 -19.19 -41.34 -0.39
N PRO A 395 -18.26 -40.76 -1.18
CA PRO A 395 -16.99 -41.42 -1.49
C PRO A 395 -16.07 -41.61 -0.27
N TYR A 396 -16.27 -40.81 0.78
CA TYR A 396 -15.40 -40.72 1.96
C TYR A 396 -15.95 -41.41 3.20
N CYS A 397 -17.24 -41.76 3.21
CA CYS A 397 -17.87 -42.40 4.36
C CYS A 397 -19.04 -43.29 3.93
N PRO A 398 -19.51 -44.21 4.79
CA PRO A 398 -20.60 -45.13 4.43
C PRO A 398 -21.98 -44.45 4.37
N SER A 399 -22.08 -43.15 4.65
CA SER A 399 -23.34 -42.43 4.65
C SER A 399 -23.96 -42.34 3.25
N GLU A 400 -25.25 -42.64 3.17
CA GLU A 400 -26.06 -42.42 1.97
C GLU A 400 -26.93 -41.18 2.15
N SER A 401 -27.12 -40.42 1.07
CA SER A 401 -27.91 -39.20 1.12
C SER A 401 -28.68 -38.99 -0.19
N HIS A 402 -29.69 -38.13 -0.14
CA HIS A 402 -30.43 -37.72 -1.33
C HIS A 402 -29.77 -36.45 -1.92
N PRO A 403 -29.63 -36.28 -3.25
CA PRO A 403 -28.95 -35.13 -3.85
C PRO A 403 -29.57 -33.78 -3.44
N ARG A 404 -30.88 -33.74 -3.17
CA ARG A 404 -31.59 -32.55 -2.65
C ARG A 404 -31.15 -32.10 -1.25
N GLU A 405 -30.52 -32.98 -0.48
CA GLU A 405 -30.03 -32.65 0.87
C GLU A 405 -28.63 -32.02 0.83
N ALA A 406 -27.93 -32.11 -0.31
CA ALA A 406 -26.66 -31.46 -0.50
C ALA A 406 -26.87 -29.95 -0.62
N ARG A 407 -26.05 -29.18 0.10
CA ARG A 407 -26.10 -27.71 0.11
C ARG A 407 -24.89 -27.15 -0.61
N LYS A 408 -25.12 -26.15 -1.46
CA LYS A 408 -24.05 -25.37 -2.07
C LYS A 408 -23.24 -24.68 -0.98
N VAL A 409 -21.92 -24.84 -1.03
CA VAL A 409 -20.97 -24.11 -0.21
C VAL A 409 -20.58 -22.84 -0.96
N PHE A 410 -20.62 -21.71 -0.27
CA PHE A 410 -20.08 -20.45 -0.76
C PHE A 410 -18.68 -20.29 -0.18
N LEU A 411 -17.69 -20.10 -1.06
CA LEU A 411 -16.26 -20.08 -0.76
C LEU A 411 -15.73 -18.67 -0.53
#